data_AF-A0A956Z809-F1
#
_entry.id   AF-A0A956Z809-F1
#
_cell.length_a   1.000
_cell.length_b   1.000
_cell.length_c   1.000
_cell.angle_alpha   90.00
_cell.angle_beta   90.00
_cell.angle_gamma   90.00
#
_symmetry.space_group_name_H-M   'P 1'
#
loop_
_entity.id
_entity.type
_entity.pdbx_description
1 polymer ?
#
loop_
_entity_poly.entity_id
_entity_poly.type
_entity_poly.pdbx_seq_one_letter_code
_entity_poly.pdbx_strand_id
1 'polypeptide(L)'
;MIRRFRPPQTLIHPFVFALGLSGLTFLLALLVVRPAHQSMAMHGLTLLGYWQQGFWGLLSFSMQMVVMLVMGQLLANTPLCRKLIEYIGRFCTTTPIAAAVVSLSAMIMGLFNWSLGLIFGALLAHHVVFVTRASTAHASPVGKDGGSSKGPAQPMGYALIASAGYSAMVIWHAGLSGSAPLLVSEPGHFLAATMGVVPVSQTLFSPMNLAIVATCLVVVPMSMA
;
A
#
# COMPACT_ATOMS: atom_id res chain seq x y z
N MET A 1 -1.50 22.31 -21.63
CA MET A 1 -1.33 22.88 -20.27
C MET A 1 -1.71 21.78 -19.27
N ILE A 2 -0.73 21.09 -18.67
CA ILE A 2 -1.01 20.02 -17.70
C ILE A 2 -1.46 20.70 -16.41
N ARG A 3 -2.73 20.59 -16.04
CA ARG A 3 -3.19 21.00 -14.70
C ARG A 3 -2.46 20.13 -13.69
N ARG A 4 -1.44 20.67 -13.02
CA ARG A 4 -0.85 20.03 -11.84
C ARG A 4 -1.97 19.82 -10.83
N PHE A 5 -2.33 18.56 -10.59
CA PHE A 5 -3.18 18.22 -9.46
C PHE A 5 -2.47 18.71 -8.19
N ARG A 6 -3.02 19.77 -7.57
CA ARG A 6 -2.62 20.17 -6.23
C ARG A 6 -3.54 19.42 -5.28
N PRO A 7 -3.06 18.42 -4.52
CA PRO A 7 -3.89 17.84 -3.49
C PRO A 7 -4.38 18.97 -2.57
N PRO A 8 -5.62 18.90 -2.07
CA PRO A 8 -6.13 19.90 -1.16
C PRO A 8 -5.18 20.02 0.04
N GLN A 9 -4.76 21.25 0.36
CA GLN A 9 -3.82 21.55 1.46
C GLN A 9 -4.42 21.27 2.85
N THR A 10 -5.63 20.72 2.92
CA THR A 10 -6.42 20.50 4.15
C THR A 10 -6.22 19.12 4.78
N LEU A 11 -5.38 18.26 4.22
CA LEU A 11 -5.13 16.94 4.79
C LEU A 11 -4.31 17.07 6.08
N ILE A 12 -4.90 16.64 7.20
CA ILE A 12 -4.22 16.60 8.51
C ILE A 12 -3.01 15.67 8.39
N HIS A 13 -1.85 16.14 8.87
CA HIS A 13 -0.63 15.34 8.85
C HIS A 13 -0.85 14.01 9.62
N PRO A 14 -0.42 12.84 9.11
CA PRO A 14 -0.70 11.54 9.74
C PRO A 14 -0.28 11.45 11.21
N PHE A 15 0.83 12.09 11.58
CA PHE A 15 1.27 12.19 12.97
C PHE A 15 0.29 12.97 13.85
N VAL A 16 -0.23 14.11 13.37
CA VAL A 16 -1.21 14.92 14.12
C VAL A 16 -2.50 14.13 14.28
N PHE A 17 -2.92 13.44 13.23
CA PHE A 17 -4.08 12.55 13.28
C PHE A 17 -3.90 11.42 14.30
N ALA A 18 -2.73 10.77 14.31
CA ALA A 18 -2.41 9.71 15.27
C ALA A 18 -2.38 10.21 16.72
N LEU A 19 -1.78 11.38 16.98
CA LEU A 19 -1.81 12.01 18.32
C LEU A 19 -3.24 12.36 18.74
N GLY A 20 -4.05 12.89 17.82
CA GLY A 20 -5.46 13.20 18.06
C GLY A 20 -6.26 11.95 18.43
N LEU A 21 -6.11 10.85 17.69
CA LEU A 21 -6.75 9.57 18.01
C LEU A 21 -6.25 8.97 19.32
N SER A 22 -4.96 9.10 19.63
CA SER A 22 -4.40 8.64 20.92
C SER A 22 -5.02 9.41 22.09
N GLY A 23 -5.14 10.74 21.98
CA GLY A 23 -5.80 11.57 22.98
C GLY A 23 -7.28 11.25 23.12
N LEU A 24 -7.99 11.09 22.00
CA LEU A 24 -9.40 10.68 22.00
C LEU A 24 -9.60 9.32 22.67
N THR A 25 -8.76 8.33 22.34
CA THR A 25 -8.82 7.00 22.95
C THR A 25 -8.56 7.07 24.44
N PHE A 26 -7.60 7.88 24.88
CA PHE A 26 -7.33 8.11 26.30
C PHE A 26 -8.55 8.72 27.02
N LEU A 27 -9.18 9.75 26.43
CA LEU A 27 -10.38 10.38 26.99
C LEU A 27 -11.55 9.41 27.07
N LEU A 28 -11.78 8.62 26.02
CA LEU A 28 -12.83 7.60 26.02
C LEU A 28 -12.56 6.53 27.09
N ALA A 29 -11.32 6.06 27.21
CA ALA A 29 -10.95 5.10 28.25
C ALA A 29 -11.10 5.68 29.68
N LEU A 30 -10.78 6.97 29.85
CA LEU A 30 -10.91 7.67 31.13
C LEU A 30 -12.37 7.87 31.55
N LEU A 31 -13.25 8.20 30.60
CA LEU A 31 -14.64 8.56 30.87
C LEU A 31 -15.59 7.34 30.85
N VAL A 32 -15.36 6.37 29.97
CA VAL A 32 -16.28 5.26 29.71
C VAL A 32 -15.89 3.98 30.45
N VAL A 33 -14.60 3.65 30.53
CA VAL A 33 -14.11 2.34 31.00
C VAL A 33 -13.56 2.43 32.44
N ARG A 34 -13.96 3.45 33.20
CA ARG A 34 -13.45 3.67 34.56
C ARG A 34 -13.96 2.59 35.53
N PRO A 35 -13.08 1.86 36.24
CA PRO A 35 -13.50 0.94 37.29
C PRO A 35 -14.17 1.71 38.45
N ALA A 36 -15.27 1.16 38.99
CA ALA A 36 -16.05 1.81 40.05
C ALA A 36 -15.24 2.09 41.33
N HIS A 37 -14.19 1.30 41.58
CA HIS A 37 -13.34 1.39 42.78
C HIS A 37 -12.15 2.35 42.64
N GLN A 38 -11.93 2.98 41.48
CA GLN A 38 -10.78 3.87 41.25
C GLN A 38 -11.23 5.32 41.05
N SER A 39 -10.49 6.25 41.66
CA SER A 39 -10.65 7.68 41.40
C SER A 39 -10.23 8.01 39.97
N MET A 40 -10.77 9.10 39.40
CA MET A 40 -10.46 9.51 38.02
C MET A 40 -8.95 9.78 37.83
N ALA A 41 -8.29 10.37 38.83
CA ALA A 41 -6.85 10.63 38.77
C ALA A 41 -6.03 9.33 38.74
N MET A 42 -6.35 8.35 39.59
CA MET A 42 -5.63 7.07 39.64
C MET A 42 -5.86 6.21 38.39
N HIS A 43 -7.09 6.21 37.88
CA HIS A 43 -7.40 5.56 36.59
C HIS A 43 -6.63 6.22 35.45
N GLY A 44 -6.57 7.56 35.41
CA GLY A 44 -5.77 8.31 34.43
C GLY A 44 -4.28 7.95 34.46
N LEU A 45 -3.67 7.86 35.64
CA LEU A 45 -2.28 7.40 35.78
C LEU A 45 -2.09 5.96 35.30
N THR A 46 -3.04 5.08 35.57
CA THR A 46 -3.02 3.69 35.11
C THR A 46 -3.09 3.61 33.59
N LEU A 47 -3.99 4.38 32.96
CA LEU A 47 -4.10 4.48 31.51
C LEU A 47 -2.83 5.04 30.86
N LEU A 48 -2.18 6.04 31.49
CA LEU A 48 -0.88 6.54 31.02
C LEU A 48 0.19 5.45 31.09
N GLY A 49 0.17 4.63 32.15
CA GLY A 49 1.02 3.45 32.27
C GLY A 49 0.81 2.46 31.13
N TYR A 50 -0.45 2.12 30.81
CA TYR A 50 -0.76 1.23 29.68
C TYR A 50 -0.34 1.81 28.34
N TRP A 51 -0.56 3.11 28.12
CA TRP A 51 -0.12 3.79 26.91
C TRP A 51 1.41 3.73 26.76
N GLN A 52 2.15 4.04 27.83
CA GLN A 52 3.60 3.98 27.84
C GLN A 52 4.10 2.56 27.56
N GLN A 53 3.59 1.56 28.28
CA GLN A 53 3.99 0.16 28.09
C GLN A 53 3.67 -0.34 26.68
N GLY A 54 2.48 0.00 26.14
CA GLY A 54 2.09 -0.36 24.79
C GLY A 54 2.98 0.27 23.71
N PHE A 55 3.33 1.55 23.87
CA PHE A 55 4.24 2.25 22.95
C PHE A 55 5.60 1.56 22.86
N TRP A 56 6.22 1.25 24.01
CA TRP A 56 7.54 0.59 24.04
C TRP A 56 7.46 -0.89 23.67
N GLY A 57 6.36 -1.57 23.99
CA GLY A 57 6.13 -2.98 23.64
C GLY A 57 6.05 -3.23 22.13
N LEU A 58 5.60 -2.25 21.35
CA LEU A 58 5.48 -2.34 19.89
C LEU A 58 6.66 -1.71 19.13
N LEU A 59 7.65 -1.15 19.82
CA LEU A 59 8.74 -0.41 19.19
C LEU A 59 9.60 -1.29 18.28
N SER A 60 10.00 -2.48 18.76
CA SER A 60 10.80 -3.43 17.96
C SER A 60 10.07 -3.82 16.67
N PHE A 61 8.80 -4.19 16.79
CA PHE A 61 7.93 -4.51 15.66
C PHE A 61 7.79 -3.32 14.69
N SER A 62 7.61 -2.12 15.23
CA SER A 62 7.49 -0.89 14.43
C SER A 62 8.78 -0.57 13.67
N MET A 63 9.95 -0.75 14.30
CA MET A 63 11.25 -0.58 13.64
C MET A 63 11.45 -1.59 12.51
N GLN A 64 11.05 -2.85 12.69
CA GLN A 64 11.09 -3.86 11.63
C GLN A 64 10.25 -3.41 10.42
N MET A 65 9.06 -2.86 10.66
CA MET A 65 8.17 -2.36 9.60
C MET A 65 8.73 -1.13 8.90
N VAL A 66 9.37 -0.20 9.64
CA VAL A 66 10.06 0.97 9.05
C VAL A 66 11.21 0.53 8.16
N VAL A 67 12.06 -0.38 8.61
CA VAL A 67 13.18 -0.91 7.80
C VAL A 67 12.66 -1.56 6.53
N MET A 68 11.59 -2.33 6.62
CA MET A 68 11.00 -2.96 5.45
C MET A 68 10.41 -1.97 4.46
N LEU A 69 9.77 -0.88 4.94
CA LEU A 69 9.32 0.24 4.10
C LEU A 69 10.48 0.93 3.36
N VAL A 70 11.54 1.24 4.10
CA VAL A 70 12.75 1.88 3.55
C VAL A 70 13.41 0.96 2.51
N MET A 71 13.53 -0.33 2.81
CA MET A 71 14.10 -1.32 1.88
C MET A 71 13.26 -1.48 0.61
N GLY A 72 11.92 -1.53 0.73
CA GLY A 72 11.03 -1.56 -0.42
C GLY A 72 11.25 -0.35 -1.33
N GLN A 73 11.41 0.84 -0.75
CA GLN A 73 11.73 2.06 -1.50
C GLN A 73 13.12 2.03 -2.13
N LEU A 74 14.14 1.58 -1.39
CA LEU A 74 15.50 1.47 -1.92
C LEU A 74 15.54 0.53 -3.12
N LEU A 75 14.91 -0.66 -3.01
CA LEU A 75 14.85 -1.64 -4.09
C LEU A 75 14.09 -1.09 -5.31
N ALA A 76 12.97 -0.40 -5.11
CA ALA A 76 12.20 0.22 -6.19
C ALA A 76 13.02 1.24 -7.01
N ASN A 77 14.01 1.89 -6.38
CA ASN A 77 14.87 2.88 -7.02
C ASN A 77 16.10 2.27 -7.72
N THR A 78 16.28 0.94 -7.68
CA THR A 78 17.40 0.28 -8.35
C THR A 78 17.28 0.31 -9.88
N PRO A 79 18.41 0.21 -10.61
CA PRO A 79 18.38 0.09 -12.08
C PRO A 79 17.64 -1.16 -12.57
N LEU A 80 17.57 -2.22 -11.75
CA LEU A 80 16.80 -3.42 -12.07
C LEU A 80 15.31 -3.12 -12.14
N CYS A 81 14.73 -2.50 -11.10
CA CYS A 81 13.32 -2.12 -11.09
C CYS A 81 12.97 -1.14 -12.22
N ARG A 82 13.87 -0.20 -12.53
CA ARG A 82 13.69 0.69 -13.69
C ARG A 82 13.57 -0.08 -15.01
N LYS A 83 14.49 -1.02 -15.27
CA LYS A 83 14.45 -1.86 -16.48
C LYS A 83 13.17 -2.69 -16.54
N LEU A 84 12.73 -3.25 -15.41
CA LEU A 84 11.48 -4.00 -15.33
C LEU A 84 10.26 -3.12 -15.64
N ILE A 85 10.20 -1.91 -15.07
CA ILE A 85 9.13 -0.95 -15.35
C ILE A 85 9.07 -0.59 -16.83
N GLU A 86 10.23 -0.28 -17.44
CA GLU A 86 10.33 0.04 -18.87
C GLU A 86 9.96 -1.14 -19.77
N TYR A 87 10.31 -2.36 -19.37
CA TYR A 87 9.97 -3.58 -20.10
C TYR A 87 8.46 -3.88 -20.01
N ILE A 88 7.90 -3.90 -18.80
CA ILE A 88 6.49 -4.19 -18.55
C ILE A 88 5.58 -3.14 -19.19
N GLY A 89 6.00 -1.87 -19.17
CA GLY A 89 5.26 -0.77 -19.79
C GLY A 89 4.98 -0.97 -21.28
N ARG A 90 5.79 -1.76 -21.99
CA ARG A 90 5.60 -2.06 -23.42
C ARG A 90 4.31 -2.85 -23.72
N PHE A 91 3.83 -3.63 -22.75
CA PHE A 91 2.59 -4.40 -22.90
C PHE A 91 1.32 -3.57 -22.64
N CYS A 92 1.46 -2.34 -22.13
CA CYS A 92 0.34 -1.50 -21.74
C CYS A 92 -0.26 -0.73 -22.94
N THR A 93 -0.94 -1.44 -23.85
CA THR A 93 -1.38 -0.92 -25.17
C THR A 93 -2.75 -0.24 -25.20
N THR A 94 -3.66 -0.56 -24.27
CA THR A 94 -4.96 0.13 -24.06
C THR A 94 -5.15 0.48 -22.58
N THR A 95 -6.13 1.33 -22.22
CA THR A 95 -6.41 1.66 -20.81
C THR A 95 -6.71 0.40 -19.97
N PRO A 96 -7.60 -0.50 -20.42
CA PRO A 96 -7.95 -1.67 -19.60
C PRO A 96 -6.76 -2.64 -19.45
N ILE A 97 -6.04 -2.91 -20.55
CA ILE A 97 -4.83 -3.74 -20.52
C ILE A 97 -3.76 -3.10 -19.62
N ALA A 98 -3.58 -1.78 -19.67
CA ALA A 98 -2.65 -1.09 -18.80
C ALA A 98 -3.03 -1.25 -17.31
N ALA A 99 -4.31 -1.09 -16.97
CA ALA A 99 -4.78 -1.29 -15.60
C ALA A 99 -4.60 -2.74 -15.13
N ALA A 100 -4.90 -3.72 -15.98
CA ALA A 100 -4.70 -5.13 -15.70
C ALA A 100 -3.21 -5.48 -15.50
N VAL A 101 -2.32 -5.02 -16.37
CA VAL A 101 -0.86 -5.27 -16.27
C VAL A 101 -0.27 -4.59 -15.03
N VAL A 102 -0.66 -3.34 -14.76
CA VAL A 102 -0.19 -2.59 -13.59
C VAL A 102 -0.64 -3.26 -12.30
N SER A 103 -1.93 -3.62 -12.20
CA SER A 103 -2.47 -4.29 -11.01
C SER A 103 -1.79 -5.63 -10.76
N LEU A 104 -1.67 -6.48 -11.78
CA LEU A 104 -0.97 -7.77 -11.70
C LEU A 104 0.47 -7.59 -11.24
N SER A 105 1.20 -6.65 -11.84
CA SER A 105 2.60 -6.39 -11.49
C SER A 105 2.75 -5.89 -10.05
N ALA A 106 1.90 -4.96 -9.62
CA ALA A 106 1.88 -4.45 -8.24
C ALA A 106 1.57 -5.55 -7.23
N MET A 107 0.60 -6.41 -7.53
CA MET A 107 0.23 -7.59 -6.74
C MET A 107 1.39 -8.58 -6.60
N ILE A 108 2.02 -8.98 -7.70
CA ILE A 108 3.17 -9.89 -7.68
C ILE A 108 4.29 -9.31 -6.81
N MET A 109 4.66 -8.04 -7.04
CA MET A 109 5.69 -7.38 -6.22
C MET A 109 5.28 -7.31 -4.74
N GLY A 110 3.99 -7.06 -4.46
CA GLY A 110 3.42 -7.02 -3.12
C GLY A 110 3.46 -8.35 -2.37
N LEU A 111 3.34 -9.48 -3.07
CA LEU A 111 3.49 -10.82 -2.47
C LEU A 111 4.90 -11.07 -1.98
N PHE A 112 5.92 -10.57 -2.68
CA PHE A 112 7.30 -10.64 -2.21
C PHE A 112 7.54 -9.66 -1.07
N ASN A 113 7.19 -8.39 -1.29
CA ASN A 113 7.33 -7.33 -0.32
C ASN A 113 6.25 -6.27 -0.54
N TRP A 114 5.38 -6.07 0.45
CA TRP A 114 4.24 -5.17 0.29
C TRP A 114 4.64 -3.71 0.09
N SER A 115 5.74 -3.26 0.70
CA SER A 115 6.26 -1.91 0.48
C SER A 115 6.76 -1.71 -0.95
N LEU A 116 7.52 -2.69 -1.46
CA LEU A 116 7.97 -2.70 -2.85
C LEU A 116 6.76 -2.68 -3.80
N GLY A 117 5.74 -3.50 -3.55
CA GLY A 117 4.53 -3.55 -4.37
C GLY A 117 3.83 -2.21 -4.52
N LEU A 118 3.68 -1.45 -3.43
CA LEU A 118 3.11 -0.10 -3.44
C LEU A 118 3.91 0.86 -4.30
N ILE A 119 5.23 0.91 -4.09
CA ILE A 119 6.10 1.88 -4.75
C ILE A 119 6.28 1.51 -6.22
N PHE A 120 6.53 0.23 -6.50
CA PHE A 120 6.64 -0.29 -7.86
C PHE A 120 5.36 -0.07 -8.66
N GLY A 121 4.19 -0.36 -8.08
CA GLY A 121 2.89 -0.13 -8.72
C GLY A 121 2.66 1.34 -9.07
N ALA A 122 2.98 2.25 -8.15
CA ALA A 122 2.88 3.69 -8.38
C ALA A 122 3.86 4.17 -9.48
N LEU A 123 5.10 3.71 -9.46
CA LEU A 123 6.11 4.05 -10.46
C LEU A 123 5.75 3.51 -11.85
N LEU A 124 5.26 2.28 -11.94
CA LEU A 124 4.82 1.67 -13.19
C LEU A 124 3.59 2.40 -13.75
N ALA A 125 2.58 2.67 -12.92
CA ALA A 125 1.41 3.46 -13.31
C ALA A 125 1.82 4.84 -13.87
N HIS A 126 2.73 5.53 -13.17
CA HIS A 126 3.28 6.80 -13.63
C HIS A 126 4.02 6.65 -14.98
N HIS A 127 4.87 5.64 -15.13
CA HIS A 127 5.61 5.39 -16.37
C HIS A 127 4.66 5.14 -17.55
N VAL A 128 3.63 4.31 -17.37
CA VAL A 128 2.66 3.96 -18.42
C VAL A 128 1.83 5.18 -18.86
N VAL A 129 1.41 6.00 -17.90
CA VAL A 129 0.61 7.20 -18.18
C VAL A 129 1.43 8.27 -18.88
N PHE A 130 2.66 8.53 -18.43
CA PHE A 130 3.40 9.73 -18.82
C PHE A 130 4.56 9.48 -19.79
N VAL A 131 5.20 8.31 -19.76
CA VAL A 131 6.43 8.06 -20.52
C VAL A 131 6.14 7.24 -21.77
N THR A 132 5.61 6.03 -21.60
CA THR A 132 5.45 5.09 -22.73
C THR A 132 4.49 5.63 -23.79
N ARG A 133 3.43 6.32 -23.36
CA ARG A 133 2.44 6.91 -24.27
C ARG A 133 2.81 8.25 -24.85
N ALA A 134 3.67 9.03 -24.19
CA ALA A 134 4.26 10.22 -24.79
C ALA A 134 5.16 9.83 -25.97
N SER A 135 5.88 8.69 -25.87
CA SER A 135 6.68 8.14 -26.96
C SER A 135 5.85 7.58 -28.12
N THR A 136 4.66 7.00 -27.87
CA THR A 136 3.73 6.59 -28.94
C THR A 136 2.88 7.73 -29.49
N ALA A 137 2.79 8.87 -28.79
CA ALA A 137 2.07 10.06 -29.24
C ALA A 137 2.85 10.89 -30.29
N HIS A 138 3.98 10.37 -30.80
CA HIS A 138 4.64 10.89 -32.00
C HIS A 138 3.92 10.55 -33.32
N ALA A 139 2.59 10.57 -33.32
CA ALA A 139 1.77 10.49 -34.52
C ALA A 139 0.64 11.52 -34.48
N SER A 140 1.01 12.81 -34.41
CA SER A 140 0.36 13.87 -35.17
C SER A 140 1.27 15.09 -35.13
N PRO A 141 1.80 15.57 -36.28
CA PRO A 141 2.48 16.85 -36.31
C PRO A 141 1.47 17.90 -35.89
N VAL A 142 1.94 18.85 -35.07
CA VAL A 142 1.23 20.10 -34.81
C VAL A 142 0.97 20.73 -36.17
N GLY A 143 -0.26 20.60 -36.66
CA GLY A 143 -0.76 21.35 -37.81
C GLY A 143 -0.72 22.82 -37.47
N LYS A 144 0.24 23.54 -38.06
CA LYS A 144 0.11 24.97 -38.29
C LYS A 144 -1.04 25.12 -39.28
N ASP A 145 -2.27 25.24 -38.82
CA ASP A 145 -3.35 25.92 -39.54
C ASP A 145 -4.51 26.17 -38.56
N GLY A 146 -4.91 27.43 -38.45
CA GLY A 146 -5.91 27.90 -37.50
C GLY A 146 -7.28 27.32 -37.79
N GLY A 147 -7.83 26.56 -36.84
CA GLY A 147 -9.23 26.15 -36.87
C GLY A 147 -9.47 24.87 -36.07
N SER A 148 -10.21 25.00 -34.96
CA SER A 148 -10.66 23.91 -34.07
C SER A 148 -9.57 23.24 -33.22
N SER A 149 -9.39 23.79 -32.01
CA SER A 149 -8.63 23.20 -30.90
C SER A 149 -9.25 21.85 -30.49
N LYS A 150 -8.80 20.76 -31.12
CA LYS A 150 -8.86 19.44 -30.49
C LYS A 150 -7.88 19.47 -29.31
N GLY A 151 -8.43 19.50 -28.09
CA GLY A 151 -7.67 19.48 -26.85
C GLY A 151 -6.69 18.29 -26.77
N PRO A 152 -5.74 18.33 -25.83
CA PRO A 152 -4.71 17.28 -25.71
C PRO A 152 -5.36 15.90 -25.62
N ALA A 153 -4.73 14.89 -26.23
CA ALA A 153 -5.12 13.49 -26.11
C ALA A 153 -5.53 13.22 -24.66
N GLN A 154 -6.80 12.83 -24.46
CA GLN A 154 -7.36 12.59 -23.12
C GLN A 154 -6.38 11.67 -22.36
N PRO A 155 -5.94 12.04 -21.14
CA PRO A 155 -5.05 11.19 -20.36
C PRO A 155 -5.84 9.94 -19.99
N MET A 156 -5.66 8.92 -20.84
CA MET A 156 -6.08 7.54 -20.71
C MET A 156 -6.36 7.18 -19.25
N GLY A 157 -7.60 6.86 -18.92
CA GLY A 157 -8.11 6.47 -17.59
C GLY A 157 -7.14 6.63 -16.43
N TYR A 158 -6.62 7.85 -16.21
CA TYR A 158 -5.48 8.06 -15.32
C TYR A 158 -5.81 7.56 -13.91
N ALA A 159 -7.03 7.86 -13.46
CA ALA A 159 -7.55 7.40 -12.19
C ALA A 159 -7.56 5.86 -12.10
N LEU A 160 -7.90 5.15 -13.18
CA LEU A 160 -7.96 3.69 -13.22
C LEU A 160 -6.57 3.05 -13.20
N ILE A 161 -5.63 3.57 -13.99
CA ILE A 161 -4.25 3.05 -14.01
C ILE A 161 -3.54 3.39 -12.69
N ALA A 162 -3.76 4.59 -12.15
CA ALA A 162 -3.22 4.98 -10.86
C ALA A 162 -3.82 4.14 -9.71
N SER A 163 -5.13 3.86 -9.72
CA SER A 163 -5.76 2.99 -8.72
C SER A 163 -5.29 1.54 -8.85
N ALA A 164 -5.09 1.03 -10.06
CA ALA A 164 -4.50 -0.28 -10.30
C ALA A 164 -3.09 -0.41 -9.69
N GLY A 165 -2.32 0.68 -9.62
CA GLY A 165 -1.02 0.69 -8.93
C GLY A 165 -1.13 0.35 -7.43
N TYR A 166 -2.28 0.59 -6.81
CA TYR A 166 -2.53 0.24 -5.41
C TYR A 166 -3.01 -1.20 -5.20
N SER A 167 -3.19 -2.02 -6.26
CA SER A 167 -3.67 -3.39 -6.14
C SER A 167 -2.75 -4.31 -5.33
N ALA A 168 -1.50 -3.92 -5.08
CA ALA A 168 -0.66 -4.58 -4.08
C ALA A 168 -1.37 -4.72 -2.72
N MET A 169 -2.17 -3.70 -2.35
CA MET A 169 -3.00 -3.70 -1.13
C MET A 169 -4.19 -4.68 -1.17
N VAL A 170 -4.38 -5.46 -2.22
CA VAL A 170 -5.42 -6.51 -2.19
C VAL A 170 -4.87 -7.79 -1.56
N ILE A 171 -3.60 -8.12 -1.80
CA ILE A 171 -3.03 -9.43 -1.45
C ILE A 171 -1.79 -9.36 -0.55
N TRP A 172 -1.40 -8.17 -0.11
CA TRP A 172 -0.13 -7.95 0.57
C TRP A 172 0.06 -8.81 1.83
N HIS A 173 -1.00 -9.01 2.61
CA HIS A 173 -0.95 -9.82 3.83
C HIS A 173 -0.84 -11.32 3.56
N ALA A 174 -1.18 -11.76 2.35
CA ALA A 174 -1.10 -13.15 1.91
C ALA A 174 0.31 -13.53 1.40
N GLY A 175 1.23 -12.56 1.33
CA GLY A 175 2.59 -12.74 0.83
C GLY A 175 3.65 -12.97 1.92
N LEU A 176 4.90 -13.11 1.47
CA LEU A 176 6.08 -13.39 2.30
C LEU A 176 6.42 -12.29 3.31
N SER A 177 5.87 -11.09 3.12
CA SER A 177 6.05 -9.94 4.00
C SER A 177 4.83 -9.63 4.87
N GLY A 178 3.88 -10.56 4.96
CA GLY A 178 2.69 -10.43 5.81
C GLY A 178 3.07 -10.35 7.28
N SER A 179 2.93 -9.16 7.89
CA SER A 179 3.38 -8.92 9.27
C SER A 179 2.68 -9.81 10.30
N ALA A 180 1.37 -9.97 10.20
CA ALA A 180 0.60 -10.84 11.09
C ALA A 180 1.00 -12.33 11.00
N PRO A 181 1.02 -12.98 9.82
CA PRO A 181 1.41 -14.38 9.71
C PRO A 181 2.88 -14.63 10.07
N LEU A 182 3.79 -13.68 9.83
CA LEU A 182 5.18 -13.79 10.28
C LEU A 182 5.28 -13.68 11.81
N LEU A 183 4.59 -12.73 12.42
CA LEU A 183 4.63 -12.49 13.86
C LEU A 183 4.13 -13.70 14.68
N VAL A 184 3.05 -14.34 14.24
CA VAL A 184 2.51 -15.53 14.94
C VAL A 184 3.33 -16.80 14.69
N SER A 185 4.25 -16.78 13.73
CA SER A 185 5.17 -17.88 13.47
C SER A 185 6.47 -17.80 14.29
N GLU A 186 6.73 -16.67 14.93
CA GLU A 186 7.92 -16.43 15.74
C GLU A 186 7.78 -17.05 17.14
N PRO A 187 8.71 -17.90 17.60
CA PRO A 187 8.70 -18.38 18.98
C PRO A 187 8.77 -17.21 19.98
N GLY A 188 7.87 -17.20 20.97
CA GLY A 188 7.87 -16.16 22.02
C GLY A 188 7.15 -14.86 21.65
N HIS A 189 6.38 -14.82 20.55
CA HIS A 189 5.49 -13.69 20.29
C HIS A 189 4.46 -13.49 21.43
N PHE A 190 3.95 -12.27 21.56
CA PHE A 190 3.11 -11.84 22.70
C PHE A 190 1.79 -12.61 22.88
N LEU A 191 1.34 -13.37 21.87
CA LEU A 191 0.13 -14.21 21.93
C LEU A 191 0.45 -15.70 22.07
N ALA A 192 1.73 -16.10 22.11
CA ALA A 192 2.12 -17.51 22.08
C ALA A 192 1.49 -18.34 23.22
N ALA A 193 1.30 -17.74 24.40
CA ALA A 193 0.66 -18.41 25.54
C ALA A 193 -0.84 -18.70 25.31
N THR A 194 -1.51 -17.93 24.44
CA THR A 194 -2.96 -18.05 24.20
C THR A 194 -3.26 -18.89 22.97
N MET A 195 -2.50 -18.73 21.89
CA MET A 195 -2.76 -19.38 20.60
C MET A 195 -1.67 -20.36 20.15
N GLY A 196 -0.57 -20.48 20.89
CA GLY A 196 0.61 -21.20 20.41
C GLY A 196 1.31 -20.48 19.26
N VAL A 197 2.35 -21.12 18.71
CA VAL A 197 3.07 -20.65 17.52
C VAL A 197 2.42 -21.27 16.29
N VAL A 198 2.01 -20.44 15.32
CA VAL A 198 1.37 -20.89 14.08
C VAL A 198 2.37 -20.77 12.93
N PRO A 199 2.88 -21.89 12.38
CA PRO A 199 3.90 -21.85 11.34
C PRO A 199 3.35 -21.31 10.02
N VAL A 200 4.24 -20.75 9.19
CA VAL A 200 3.88 -20.20 7.87
C VAL A 200 3.28 -21.23 6.91
N SER A 201 3.51 -22.53 7.14
CA SER A 201 2.87 -23.62 6.39
C SER A 201 1.34 -23.67 6.60
N GLN A 202 0.87 -23.21 7.76
CA GLN A 202 -0.56 -23.14 8.10
C GLN A 202 -1.18 -21.77 7.81
N THR A 203 -0.37 -20.75 7.52
CA THR A 203 -0.85 -19.40 7.17
C THR A 203 -0.59 -19.09 5.70
N LEU A 204 0.62 -18.62 5.37
CA LEU A 204 1.01 -18.18 4.02
C LEU A 204 0.94 -19.31 2.98
N PHE A 205 1.39 -20.50 3.34
CA PHE A 205 1.39 -21.65 2.42
C PHE A 205 0.19 -22.58 2.63
N SER A 206 -0.82 -22.13 3.37
CA SER A 206 -2.07 -22.88 3.49
C SER A 206 -2.77 -22.95 2.12
N PRO A 207 -3.46 -24.06 1.79
CA PRO A 207 -4.22 -24.17 0.55
C PRO A 207 -5.26 -23.05 0.38
N MET A 208 -5.88 -22.61 1.48
CA MET A 208 -6.83 -21.50 1.48
C MET A 208 -6.17 -20.18 1.05
N ASN A 209 -5.03 -19.83 1.64
CA ASN A 209 -4.32 -18.60 1.28
C ASN A 209 -3.85 -18.64 -0.18
N LEU A 210 -3.29 -19.76 -0.62
CA LEU A 210 -2.82 -19.93 -2.00
C LEU A 210 -3.97 -19.84 -3.00
N ALA A 211 -5.14 -20.41 -2.68
CA ALA A 211 -6.34 -20.28 -3.51
C ALA A 211 -6.82 -18.84 -3.60
N ILE A 212 -6.82 -18.08 -2.49
CA ILE A 212 -7.17 -16.67 -2.47
C ILE A 212 -6.19 -15.85 -3.31
N VAL A 213 -4.87 -16.06 -3.13
CA VAL A 213 -3.83 -15.39 -3.91
C VAL A 213 -4.01 -15.66 -5.41
N ALA A 214 -4.17 -16.93 -5.80
CA ALA A 214 -4.41 -17.29 -7.19
C ALA A 214 -5.67 -16.63 -7.75
N THR A 215 -6.76 -16.62 -6.97
CA THR A 215 -8.02 -15.97 -7.35
C THR A 215 -7.81 -14.48 -7.56
N CYS A 216 -7.16 -13.78 -6.62
CA CYS A 216 -6.91 -12.34 -6.74
C CYS A 216 -6.00 -12.01 -7.93
N LEU A 217 -4.95 -12.81 -8.18
CA LEU A 217 -4.05 -12.63 -9.33
C LEU A 217 -4.76 -12.75 -10.69
N VAL A 218 -5.91 -13.42 -10.74
CA VAL A 218 -6.71 -13.59 -11.96
C VAL A 218 -7.88 -12.60 -12.00
N VAL A 219 -8.72 -12.60 -10.96
CA VAL A 219 -9.97 -11.85 -10.94
C VAL A 219 -9.73 -10.34 -10.92
N VAL A 220 -8.75 -9.85 -10.15
CA VAL A 220 -8.50 -8.41 -10.04
C VAL A 220 -8.05 -7.85 -11.40
N PRO A 221 -7.02 -8.40 -12.08
CA PRO A 221 -6.63 -7.88 -13.39
C PRO A 221 -7.72 -8.04 -14.44
N MET A 222 -8.48 -9.15 -14.43
CA MET A 222 -9.58 -9.37 -15.38
C MET A 222 -10.71 -8.36 -15.20
N SER A 223 -11.01 -7.93 -13.97
CA SER A 223 -12.02 -6.90 -13.72
C SER A 223 -11.64 -5.51 -14.24
N MET A 224 -10.36 -5.31 -14.61
CA MET A 224 -9.82 -4.06 -15.11
C MET A 224 -9.61 -4.06 -16.64
N ALA A 225 -9.64 -5.24 -17.28
CA ALA A 225 -9.40 -5.48 -18.71
C ALA A 225 -10.68 -5.36 -19.54
#